data_AF-A0AA37P4A5-F1
#
_entry.id   AF-A0AA37P4A5-F1
#
_cell.length_a   1.000
_cell.length_b   1.000
_cell.length_c   1.000
_cell.angle_alpha   90.00
_cell.angle_beta   90.00
_cell.angle_gamma   90.00
#
_symmetry.space_group_name_H-M   'P 1'
#
loop_
_entity.id
_entity.type
_entity.pdbx_description
1 polymer ?
#
loop_
_entity_poly.entity_id
_entity_poly.type
_entity_poly.pdbx_seq_one_letter_code
_entity_poly.pdbx_strand_id
1 'polypeptide(L)'
;MEDSTHIDSTKISLYIQQLEFTVSNLEATITRMKKECFDPKKFYGTAITVDACARMHSVCTVTVREYVHAGLIPTHPDSTSRKILIFTIDALLLDFKQLKQKYKELKLSI
;
A
#
# COMPACT_ATOMS: atom_id res chain seq x y z
N MET A 1 57.69 5.70 -7.59
CA MET A 1 56.62 4.90 -8.19
C MET A 1 55.96 4.18 -7.03
N GLU A 2 54.84 4.70 -6.53
CA GLU A 2 54.09 4.04 -5.45
C GLU A 2 53.49 2.75 -6.01
N ASP A 3 53.88 1.63 -5.42
CA ASP A 3 53.46 0.29 -5.80
C ASP A 3 51.96 0.14 -5.49
N SER A 4 51.12 0.42 -6.48
CA SER A 4 49.67 0.60 -6.33
C SER A 4 48.86 -0.71 -6.25
N THR A 5 49.46 -1.80 -5.77
CA THR A 5 48.80 -3.12 -5.73
C THR A 5 48.99 -3.89 -4.42
N HIS A 6 49.29 -3.23 -3.30
CA HIS A 6 49.17 -3.92 -2.01
C HIS A 6 47.70 -4.01 -1.60
N ILE A 7 47.09 -5.16 -1.89
CA ILE A 7 45.75 -5.51 -1.41
C ILE A 7 45.75 -5.47 0.11
N ASP A 8 45.07 -4.49 0.68
CA ASP A 8 44.92 -4.32 2.12
C ASP A 8 43.87 -5.32 2.64
N SER A 9 44.36 -6.48 3.09
CA SER A 9 43.54 -7.57 3.62
C SER A 9 42.66 -7.14 4.79
N THR A 10 43.08 -6.14 5.56
CA THR A 10 42.31 -5.60 6.68
C THR A 10 41.11 -4.80 6.18
N LYS A 11 41.32 -3.94 5.18
CA LYS A 11 40.21 -3.21 4.53
C LYS A 11 39.23 -4.15 3.86
N ILE A 12 39.71 -5.21 3.21
CA ILE A 12 38.84 -6.24 2.62
C ILE A 12 38.03 -6.95 3.72
N SER A 13 38.68 -7.36 4.81
CA SER A 13 38.01 -8.05 5.92
C SER A 13 36.95 -7.17 6.59
N LEU A 14 37.25 -5.89 6.82
CA LEU A 14 36.29 -4.91 7.36
C LEU A 14 35.10 -4.71 6.42
N TYR A 15 35.35 -4.62 5.11
CA TYR A 15 34.28 -4.48 4.12
C TYR A 15 33.39 -5.73 4.06
N ILE A 16 33.99 -6.92 4.12
CA ILE A 16 33.25 -8.20 4.19
C ILE A 16 32.37 -8.23 5.45
N GLN A 17 32.91 -7.87 6.62
CA GLN A 17 32.13 -7.82 7.86
C GLN A 17 30.96 -6.83 7.77
N GLN A 18 31.15 -5.67 7.15
CA GLN A 18 30.08 -4.71 6.92
C GLN A 18 28.99 -5.25 5.98
N LEU A 19 29.40 -5.96 4.93
CA LEU A 19 28.47 -6.63 4.01
C LEU A 19 27.67 -7.72 4.72
N GLU A 20 28.33 -8.59 5.48
CA GLU A 20 27.68 -9.66 6.25
C GLU A 20 26.67 -9.08 7.26
N PHE A 21 27.03 -8.02 7.97
CA PHE A 21 26.13 -7.32 8.87
C PHE A 21 24.92 -6.72 8.14
N THR A 22 25.16 -6.12 6.97
CA THR A 22 24.08 -5.53 6.15
C THR A 22 23.14 -6.60 5.63
N VAL A 23 23.66 -7.71 5.13
CA VAL A 23 22.86 -8.87 4.66
C VAL A 23 22.00 -9.41 5.79
N SER A 24 22.58 -9.63 6.98
CA SER A 24 21.83 -10.13 8.13
C SER A 24 20.68 -9.18 8.54
N ASN A 25 20.93 -7.86 8.54
CA ASN A 25 19.89 -6.88 8.84
C ASN A 25 18.79 -6.82 7.77
N LEU A 26 19.16 -6.94 6.49
CA LEU A 26 18.20 -6.98 5.39
C LEU A 26 17.34 -8.25 5.46
N GLU A 27 17.94 -9.41 5.72
CA GLU A 27 17.24 -10.68 5.90
C GLU A 27 16.26 -10.63 7.08
N ALA A 28 16.69 -10.05 8.21
CA ALA A 28 15.81 -9.84 9.36
C ALA A 28 14.64 -8.91 9.02
N THR A 29 14.90 -7.83 8.30
CA THR A 29 13.88 -6.87 7.86
C THR A 29 12.89 -7.52 6.90
N ILE A 30 13.37 -8.25 5.89
CA ILE A 30 12.52 -8.98 4.94
C ILE A 30 11.68 -10.03 5.67
N THR A 31 12.25 -10.76 6.62
CA THR A 31 11.53 -11.77 7.40
C THR A 31 10.41 -11.14 8.23
N ARG A 32 10.68 -9.99 8.86
CA ARG A 32 9.66 -9.23 9.58
C ARG A 32 8.56 -8.73 8.63
N MET A 33 8.93 -8.09 7.52
CA MET A 33 7.96 -7.59 6.54
C MET A 33 7.11 -8.73 5.97
N LYS A 34 7.69 -9.89 5.67
CA LYS A 34 6.93 -11.06 5.22
C LYS A 34 5.93 -11.58 6.26
N LYS A 35 6.25 -11.48 7.56
CA LYS A 35 5.31 -11.83 8.64
C LYS A 35 4.18 -10.81 8.80
N GLU A 36 4.47 -9.54 8.56
CA GLU A 36 3.51 -8.43 8.68
C GLU A 36 2.70 -8.19 7.39
N CYS A 37 3.12 -8.78 6.26
CA CYS A 37 2.38 -8.73 5.00
C CYS A 37 1.08 -9.55 5.08
N PHE A 38 0.01 -8.96 4.54
CA PHE A 38 -1.25 -9.65 4.32
C PHE A 38 -1.22 -10.39 2.98
N ASP A 39 -1.88 -11.55 2.91
CA ASP A 39 -2.11 -12.25 1.64
C ASP A 39 -3.31 -11.59 0.93
N PRO A 40 -3.11 -10.85 -0.16
CA PRO A 40 -4.20 -10.19 -0.88
C PRO A 40 -5.22 -11.20 -1.43
N LYS A 41 -4.82 -12.48 -1.60
CA LYS A 41 -5.72 -13.51 -2.11
C LYS A 41 -6.93 -13.75 -1.22
N LYS A 42 -6.76 -13.55 0.08
CA LYS A 42 -7.83 -13.71 1.08
C LYS A 42 -8.94 -12.67 0.93
N PHE A 43 -8.70 -11.58 0.19
CA PHE A 43 -9.61 -10.44 0.09
C PHE A 43 -10.38 -10.35 -1.23
N TYR A 44 -10.02 -11.12 -2.28
CA TYR A 44 -10.67 -11.03 -3.60
C TYR A 44 -12.18 -11.33 -3.56
N GLY A 45 -12.63 -12.23 -2.69
CA GLY A 45 -14.05 -12.59 -2.56
C GLY A 45 -14.76 -11.86 -1.41
N THR A 46 -14.14 -10.84 -0.83
CA THR A 46 -14.69 -10.15 0.35
C THR A 46 -15.16 -8.75 -0.01
N ALA A 47 -16.22 -8.32 0.66
CA ALA A 47 -16.74 -6.98 0.54
C ALA A 47 -16.78 -6.31 1.92
N ILE A 48 -16.47 -5.02 1.95
CA ILE A 48 -16.57 -4.19 3.15
C ILE A 48 -17.61 -3.10 2.98
N THR A 49 -18.10 -2.59 4.11
CA THR A 49 -19.01 -1.44 4.11
C THR A 49 -18.25 -0.15 3.89
N VAL A 50 -18.97 0.87 3.44
CA VAL A 50 -18.46 2.24 3.35
C VAL A 50 -17.89 2.73 4.69
N ASP A 51 -18.53 2.40 5.82
CA ASP A 51 -18.05 2.82 7.14
C ASP A 51 -16.73 2.15 7.53
N ALA A 52 -16.55 0.88 7.14
CA ALA A 52 -15.29 0.18 7.34
C ALA A 52 -14.18 0.76 6.46
N CYS A 53 -14.48 1.05 5.19
CA CYS A 53 -13.55 1.71 4.26
C CYS A 53 -13.11 3.09 4.80
N ALA A 54 -14.07 3.89 5.27
CA ALA A 54 -13.80 5.20 5.84
C ALA A 54 -12.87 5.14 7.07
N ARG A 55 -13.12 4.19 7.99
CA ARG A 55 -12.26 3.96 9.16
C ARG A 55 -10.86 3.49 8.76
N MET A 56 -10.76 2.59 7.79
CA MET A 56 -9.48 2.06 7.30
C MET A 56 -8.58 3.16 6.74
N HIS A 57 -9.17 4.14 6.04
CA HIS A 57 -8.45 5.24 5.42
C HIS A 57 -8.41 6.53 6.24
N SER A 58 -8.98 6.52 7.45
CA SER A 58 -9.12 7.71 8.30
C SER A 58 -9.79 8.90 7.58
N VAL A 59 -10.85 8.61 6.82
CA VAL A 59 -11.65 9.61 6.09
C VAL A 59 -13.10 9.62 6.55
N CYS A 60 -13.84 10.67 6.19
CA CYS A 60 -15.26 10.77 6.49
C CYS A 60 -16.08 9.79 5.63
N THR A 61 -17.08 9.14 6.24
CA THR A 61 -17.99 8.22 5.56
C THR A 61 -18.76 8.88 4.41
N VAL A 62 -19.10 10.17 4.57
CA VAL A 62 -19.77 10.97 3.53
C VAL A 62 -18.89 11.10 2.30
N THR A 63 -17.60 11.38 2.46
CA THR A 63 -16.65 11.49 1.35
C THR A 63 -16.55 10.20 0.56
N VAL A 64 -16.51 9.05 1.25
CA VAL A 64 -16.50 7.75 0.56
C VAL A 64 -17.79 7.52 -0.21
N ARG A 65 -18.96 7.87 0.36
CA ARG A 65 -20.25 7.78 -0.37
C ARG A 65 -20.27 8.67 -1.60
N GLU A 66 -19.80 9.91 -1.49
CA GLU A 66 -19.72 10.83 -2.63
C GLU A 66 -18.87 10.25 -3.75
N TYR A 67 -17.71 9.68 -3.44
CA TYR A 67 -16.83 9.10 -4.47
C TYR A 67 -17.42 7.82 -5.07
N VAL A 68 -18.16 7.03 -4.30
CA VAL A 68 -18.94 5.91 -4.83
C VAL A 68 -20.03 6.42 -5.78
N HIS A 69 -20.79 7.44 -5.39
CA HIS A 69 -21.89 8.00 -6.20
C HIS A 69 -21.38 8.69 -7.47
N ALA A 70 -20.20 9.29 -7.41
CA ALA A 70 -19.50 9.85 -8.56
C ALA A 70 -18.89 8.78 -9.48
N GLY A 71 -19.02 7.48 -9.14
CA GLY A 71 -18.48 6.38 -9.93
C GLY A 71 -16.95 6.21 -9.84
N LEU A 72 -16.29 6.91 -8.91
CA LEU A 72 -14.84 6.83 -8.71
C LEU A 72 -14.42 5.59 -7.91
N ILE A 73 -15.32 5.06 -7.09
CA ILE A 73 -15.11 3.84 -6.32
C ILE A 73 -16.13 2.79 -6.80
N PRO A 74 -15.68 1.62 -7.30
CA PRO A 74 -16.58 0.57 -7.76
C PRO A 74 -17.36 -0.03 -6.58
N THR A 75 -18.62 -0.38 -6.84
CA THR A 75 -19.48 -1.07 -5.87
C THR A 75 -19.50 -2.57 -6.12
N HIS A 76 -19.64 -3.34 -5.05
CA HIS A 76 -19.83 -4.79 -5.15
C HIS A 76 -21.22 -5.12 -5.72
N PRO A 77 -21.40 -6.17 -6.52
CA PRO A 77 -22.70 -6.59 -7.05
C PRO A 77 -23.79 -6.78 -5.99
N ASP A 78 -23.42 -7.32 -4.83
CA ASP A 78 -24.32 -7.51 -3.68
C ASP A 78 -24.71 -6.21 -2.95
N SER A 79 -24.26 -5.05 -3.45
CA SER A 79 -24.69 -3.76 -2.91
C SER A 79 -26.19 -3.58 -3.09
N THR A 80 -26.84 -3.11 -2.04
CA THR A 80 -28.28 -2.79 -2.06
C THR A 80 -28.47 -1.30 -1.83
N SER A 81 -29.65 -0.76 -2.16
CA SER A 81 -29.97 0.66 -1.94
C SER A 81 -29.78 1.11 -0.48
N ARG A 82 -29.88 0.19 0.50
CA ARG A 82 -29.66 0.49 1.92
C ARG A 82 -28.22 0.29 2.38
N LYS A 83 -27.46 -0.59 1.73
CA LYS A 83 -26.11 -0.99 2.14
C LYS A 83 -25.19 -1.07 0.93
N ILE A 84 -24.31 -0.08 0.82
CA ILE A 84 -23.26 -0.02 -0.19
C ILE A 84 -22.09 -0.87 0.28
N LEU A 85 -21.68 -1.79 -0.58
CA LEU A 85 -20.54 -2.66 -0.38
C LEU A 85 -19.46 -2.32 -1.42
N ILE A 86 -18.22 -2.39 -0.99
CA ILE A 86 -17.04 -2.14 -1.83
C ILE A 86 -16.19 -3.40 -1.76
N PHE A 87 -15.59 -3.82 -2.88
CA PHE A 87 -14.61 -4.89 -2.85
C PHE A 87 -13.47 -4.53 -1.89
N THR A 88 -13.11 -5.45 -1.00
CA THR A 88 -12.07 -5.17 -0.01
C THR A 88 -10.73 -4.88 -0.67
N ILE A 89 -10.43 -5.52 -1.81
CA ILE A 89 -9.18 -5.28 -2.54
C ILE A 89 -9.11 -3.86 -3.10
N ASP A 90 -10.20 -3.38 -3.71
CA ASP A 90 -10.27 -2.02 -4.23
C ASP A 90 -10.13 -1.04 -3.07
N ALA A 91 -10.85 -1.30 -1.98
CA ALA A 91 -10.75 -0.50 -0.77
C ALA A 91 -9.32 -0.42 -0.23
N LEU A 92 -8.56 -1.52 -0.18
CA LEU A 92 -7.16 -1.51 0.30
C LEU A 92 -6.23 -0.68 -0.59
N LEU A 93 -6.53 -0.58 -1.88
CA LEU A 93 -5.71 0.11 -2.88
C LEU A 93 -6.14 1.56 -3.13
N LEU A 94 -7.20 2.06 -2.46
CA LEU A 94 -7.66 3.43 -2.66
C LEU A 94 -6.63 4.46 -2.18
N ASP A 95 -6.31 5.41 -3.06
CA ASP A 95 -5.60 6.64 -2.70
C ASP A 95 -6.58 7.83 -2.71
N PHE A 96 -7.00 8.25 -1.52
CA PHE A 96 -7.94 9.36 -1.35
C PHE A 96 -7.38 10.71 -1.82
N LYS A 97 -6.06 10.89 -1.92
CA LYS A 97 -5.47 12.12 -2.48
C LYS A 97 -5.74 12.21 -3.98
N GLN A 98 -5.53 11.10 -4.70
CA GLN A 98 -5.82 11.02 -6.13
C GLN A 98 -7.32 11.12 -6.41
N LEU A 99 -8.15 10.44 -5.61
CA LEU A 99 -9.61 10.52 -5.74
C LEU A 99 -10.13 11.96 -5.58
N LYS A 100 -9.57 12.70 -4.62
CA LYS A 100 -9.93 14.12 -4.42
C LYS A 100 -9.60 14.98 -5.64
N GLN A 101 -8.48 14.72 -6.30
CA GLN A 101 -8.10 15.44 -7.51
C GLN A 101 -9.05 15.11 -8.67
N LYS A 102 -9.26 13.82 -8.95
CA LYS A 102 -10.21 13.37 -9.99
C LYS A 102 -11.61 13.92 -9.77
N TYR A 103 -12.08 13.95 -8.52
CA TYR A 103 -13.39 14.50 -8.19
C TYR A 103 -13.50 16.01 -8.45
N LYS A 104 -12.42 16.77 -8.23
CA LYS A 104 -12.38 18.20 -8.58
C LYS A 104 -12.45 18.40 -10.10
N GLU A 105 -11.68 17.63 -10.85
CA GLU A 105 -11.68 17.66 -12.33
C GLU A 105 -13.06 17.32 -12.88
N LEU A 106 -13.72 16.32 -12.30
CA LEU A 106 -15.09 15.94 -12.66
C LEU A 106 -16.08 17.09 -12.41
N LYS A 107 -15.98 17.78 -11.26
CA LYS A 107 -16.84 18.92 -10.93
C LYS A 107 -16.57 20.18 -11.75
N LEU A 108 -15.36 20.35 -12.27
CA LEU A 108 -14.99 21.47 -13.15
C LEU A 108 -15.44 21.24 -14.61
N SER A 109 -15.76 20.00 -14.97
CA SER A 109 -16.17 19.59 -16.30
C SER A 109 -17.70 19.59 -16.50
N ILE A 110 -18.46 19.95 -15.46
CA ILE A 110 -19.92 20.07 -15.42
C ILE A 110 -20.26 21.55 -15.23
#